data_AF-A0A9E5S297-F1
#
_entry.id   AF-A0A9E5S297-F1
#
_cell.length_a   1.000
_cell.length_b   1.000
_cell.length_c   1.000
_cell.angle_alpha   90.00
_cell.angle_beta   90.00
_cell.angle_gamma   90.00
#
_symmetry.space_group_name_H-M   'P 1'
#
loop_
_entity.id
_entity.type
_entity.pdbx_description
1 polymer ?
#
loop_
_entity_poly.entity_id
_entity_poly.type
_entity_poly.pdbx_seq_one_letter_code
_entity_poly.pdbx_strand_id
1 'polypeptide(L)'
;MNRATIALVGSSFLIVLGVIDLQTAWQAIDVTTIVFLLSMMVVNANLAYAGFFPRILSVLLGLTSSPFGLLIALTIGSGVLSAFFLNDTLAIVLTPLTLSLTQVLSLNPIPYLLTMAAATNIGSVATLSGNPQNILIGSFSGIGYLDFLKALLPIAVAGMAIQIILLWLLYPEVRSMQKCEKLNIGNQRIYKLDYSLFK
;
A
#
# COMPACT_ATOMS: atom_id res chain seq x y z
N MET A 1 -11.41 -9.70 -19.13
CA MET A 1 -12.74 -9.47 -18.51
C MET A 1 -12.52 -8.83 -17.15
N ASN A 2 -13.06 -7.64 -16.87
CA ASN A 2 -12.84 -6.94 -15.60
C ASN A 2 -13.81 -7.47 -14.52
N ARG A 3 -13.43 -7.40 -13.23
CA ARG A 3 -14.29 -7.77 -12.09
C ARG A 3 -15.64 -7.06 -12.13
N ALA A 4 -15.66 -5.79 -12.52
CA ALA A 4 -16.89 -5.02 -12.71
C ALA A 4 -17.78 -5.60 -13.82
N THR A 5 -17.20 -6.04 -14.94
CA THR A 5 -17.94 -6.69 -16.03
C THR A 5 -18.55 -8.01 -15.55
N ILE A 6 -17.81 -8.80 -14.78
CA ILE A 6 -18.30 -10.07 -14.21
C ILE A 6 -19.48 -9.79 -13.27
N ALA A 7 -19.37 -8.79 -12.39
CA ALA A 7 -20.45 -8.42 -11.47
C ALA A 7 -21.71 -7.97 -12.21
N LEU A 8 -21.59 -7.09 -13.23
CA LEU A 8 -22.72 -6.58 -14.01
C LEU A 8 -23.40 -7.66 -14.86
N VAL A 9 -22.60 -8.51 -15.52
CA VAL A 9 -23.15 -9.62 -16.33
C VAL A 9 -23.82 -10.65 -15.42
N GLY A 10 -23.21 -10.98 -14.28
CA GLY A 10 -23.78 -11.90 -13.30
C GLY A 10 -25.09 -11.39 -12.72
N SER A 11 -25.16 -10.12 -12.31
CA SER A 11 -26.40 -9.53 -11.78
C SER A 11 -27.50 -9.46 -12.85
N SER A 12 -27.15 -9.05 -14.08
CA SER A 12 -28.09 -8.99 -15.21
C SER A 12 -28.68 -10.37 -15.52
N PHE A 13 -27.84 -11.41 -15.48
CA PHE A 13 -28.26 -12.79 -15.72
C PHE A 13 -29.23 -13.29 -14.64
N LEU A 14 -28.98 -12.98 -13.37
CA LEU A 14 -29.87 -13.33 -12.26
C LEU A 14 -31.24 -12.64 -12.35
N ILE A 15 -31.28 -11.39 -12.85
CA ILE A 15 -32.53 -10.64 -13.10
C ILE A 15 -33.31 -11.27 -14.25
N VAL A 16 -32.65 -11.61 -15.36
CA VAL A 16 -33.30 -12.24 -16.53
C VAL A 16 -33.89 -13.60 -16.18
N LEU A 17 -33.23 -14.37 -15.31
CA LEU A 17 -33.74 -15.65 -14.82
C LEU A 17 -34.86 -15.51 -13.77
N GLY A 18 -35.16 -14.29 -13.31
CA GLY A 18 -36.17 -14.04 -12.28
C GLY A 18 -35.78 -14.54 -10.88
N VAL A 19 -34.49 -14.80 -10.63
CA VAL A 19 -33.99 -15.22 -9.30
C VAL A 19 -34.01 -14.05 -8.32
N ILE A 20 -33.71 -12.85 -8.82
CA ILE A 20 -33.80 -11.59 -8.08
C ILE A 20 -34.62 -10.59 -8.89
N ASP A 21 -35.43 -9.79 -8.22
CA ASP A 21 -36.14 -8.68 -8.82
C ASP A 21 -35.22 -7.45 -8.96
N LEU A 22 -35.62 -6.52 -9.85
CA LEU A 22 -34.86 -5.30 -10.11
C LEU A 22 -34.72 -4.42 -8.85
N GLN A 23 -35.71 -4.44 -7.96
CA GLN A 23 -35.71 -3.61 -6.77
C GLN A 23 -34.75 -4.13 -5.71
N THR A 24 -34.68 -5.45 -5.50
CA THR A 24 -33.63 -6.06 -4.66
C THR A 24 -32.24 -5.84 -5.24
N ALA A 25 -32.07 -5.96 -6.55
CA ALA A 25 -30.79 -5.67 -7.21
C ALA A 25 -30.34 -4.22 -6.99
N TRP A 26 -31.27 -3.27 -7.02
CA TRP A 26 -31.01 -1.86 -6.72
C TRP A 26 -30.60 -1.64 -5.26
N GLN A 27 -31.28 -2.29 -4.32
CA GLN A 27 -30.96 -2.20 -2.88
C GLN A 27 -29.61 -2.82 -2.52
N ALA A 28 -29.09 -3.74 -3.32
CA ALA A 28 -27.75 -4.30 -3.13
C ALA A 28 -26.62 -3.30 -3.44
N ILE A 29 -26.92 -2.18 -4.12
CA ILE A 29 -25.94 -1.14 -4.43
C ILE A 29 -25.83 -0.19 -3.23
N ASP A 30 -24.73 -0.32 -2.48
CA ASP A 30 -24.41 0.64 -1.41
C ASP A 30 -23.72 1.88 -1.98
N VAL A 31 -24.52 2.91 -2.26
CA VAL A 31 -24.06 4.22 -2.75
C VAL A 31 -23.10 4.89 -1.78
N THR A 32 -23.27 4.69 -0.47
CA THR A 32 -22.42 5.29 0.56
C THR A 32 -20.99 4.76 0.43
N THR A 33 -20.84 3.44 0.33
CA THR A 33 -19.54 2.81 0.09
C THR A 33 -18.92 3.28 -1.22
N ILE A 34 -19.69 3.35 -2.32
CA ILE A 34 -19.17 3.77 -3.63
C ILE A 34 -18.64 5.20 -3.58
N VAL A 35 -19.41 6.13 -3.01
CA VAL A 35 -19.02 7.55 -2.90
C VAL A 35 -17.80 7.70 -1.98
N PHE A 36 -17.76 6.97 -0.87
CA PHE A 36 -16.62 7.02 0.05
C PHE A 36 -15.34 6.44 -0.58
N LEU A 37 -15.43 5.30 -1.26
CA LEU A 37 -14.32 4.72 -2.03
C LEU A 37 -13.81 5.68 -3.10
N LEU A 38 -14.72 6.26 -3.91
CA LEU A 38 -14.37 7.22 -4.95
C LEU A 38 -13.64 8.43 -4.36
N SER A 39 -14.15 8.97 -3.25
CA SER A 39 -13.58 10.14 -2.58
C SER A 39 -12.16 9.87 -2.08
N MET A 40 -11.95 8.73 -1.43
CA MET A 40 -10.61 8.30 -0.98
C MET A 40 -9.66 8.06 -2.14
N MET A 41 -10.13 7.47 -3.24
CA MET A 41 -9.31 7.28 -4.44
C MET A 41 -8.89 8.60 -5.07
N VAL A 42 -9.79 9.59 -5.16
CA VAL A 42 -9.49 10.93 -5.68
C VAL A 42 -8.46 11.64 -4.80
N VAL A 43 -8.63 11.61 -3.47
CA VAL A 43 -7.66 12.20 -2.53
C VAL A 43 -6.29 11.55 -2.68
N ASN A 44 -6.23 10.22 -2.71
CA ASN A 44 -4.97 9.48 -2.81
C ASN A 44 -4.27 9.68 -4.16
N ALA A 45 -5.04 9.74 -5.25
CA ALA A 45 -4.50 10.06 -6.57
C ALA A 45 -3.86 11.46 -6.57
N ASN A 46 -4.54 12.48 -6.02
CA ASN A 46 -3.99 13.83 -5.95
C ASN A 46 -2.71 13.91 -5.11
N LEU A 47 -2.65 13.20 -3.98
CA LEU A 47 -1.43 13.11 -3.16
C LEU A 47 -0.28 12.40 -3.90
N ALA A 48 -0.59 11.34 -4.65
CA ALA A 48 0.38 10.66 -5.50
C ALA A 48 0.91 11.60 -6.60
N TYR A 49 0.02 12.30 -7.31
CA TYR A 49 0.38 13.28 -8.34
C TYR A 49 1.21 14.44 -7.78
N ALA A 50 0.92 14.88 -6.55
CA ALA A 50 1.70 15.91 -5.87
C ALA A 50 3.10 15.43 -5.43
N GLY A 51 3.41 14.13 -5.55
CA GLY A 51 4.68 13.56 -5.10
C GLY A 51 4.82 13.48 -3.58
N PHE A 52 3.71 13.45 -2.85
CA PHE A 52 3.70 13.44 -1.38
C PHE A 52 4.36 12.18 -0.80
N PHE A 53 3.98 10.99 -1.28
CA PHE A 53 4.47 9.72 -0.75
C PHE A 53 5.99 9.51 -0.93
N PRO A 54 6.57 9.74 -2.13
CA PRO A 54 8.02 9.66 -2.29
C PRO A 54 8.77 10.65 -1.41
N ARG A 55 8.21 11.85 -1.20
CA ARG A 55 8.85 12.88 -0.38
C ARG A 55 8.97 12.46 1.08
N ILE A 56 7.88 12.00 1.68
CA ILE A 56 7.89 11.54 3.08
C ILE A 56 8.82 10.34 3.24
N LEU A 57 8.73 9.38 2.33
CA LEU A 57 9.57 8.19 2.43
C LEU A 57 11.05 8.53 2.26
N SER A 58 11.42 9.43 1.33
CA SER A 58 12.81 9.88 1.16
C SER A 58 13.38 10.52 2.43
N VAL A 59 12.58 11.31 3.16
CA VAL A 59 12.98 11.90 4.45
C VAL A 59 13.20 10.80 5.49
N LEU A 60 12.30 9.82 5.56
CA LEU A 60 12.39 8.73 6.53
C LEU A 60 13.61 7.83 6.27
N LEU A 61 13.92 7.56 5.00
CA LEU A 61 15.05 6.73 4.59
C LEU A 61 16.39 7.42 4.79
N GLY A 62 16.44 8.76 4.63
CA GLY A 62 17.62 9.58 4.89
C GLY A 62 18.10 9.56 6.35
N LEU A 63 17.27 9.08 7.28
CA LEU A 63 17.63 8.91 8.70
C LEU A 63 18.41 7.61 8.96
N THR A 64 18.52 6.72 7.98
CA THR A 64 19.15 5.41 8.13
C THR A 64 20.38 5.27 7.24
N SER A 65 21.38 4.51 7.69
CA SER A 65 22.65 4.34 6.96
C SER A 65 23.10 2.87 6.91
N SER A 66 22.22 1.91 7.19
CA SER A 66 22.55 0.47 7.11
C SER A 66 21.52 -0.29 6.28
N PRO A 67 21.93 -1.38 5.60
CA PRO A 67 21.02 -2.27 4.87
C PRO A 67 19.82 -2.73 5.70
N PHE A 68 20.05 -3.07 6.97
CA PHE A 68 18.99 -3.45 7.90
C PHE A 68 18.12 -2.26 8.34
N GLY A 69 18.73 -1.10 8.61
CA GLY A 69 18.01 0.12 8.94
C GLY A 69 17.09 0.57 7.80
N LEU A 70 17.54 0.39 6.56
CA LEU A 70 16.75 0.66 5.36
C LEU A 70 15.52 -0.25 5.28
N LEU A 71 15.67 -1.53 5.61
CA LEU A 71 14.54 -2.48 5.65
C LEU A 71 13.51 -2.06 6.70
N ILE A 72 13.96 -1.67 7.90
CA ILE A 72 13.07 -1.19 8.97
C ILE A 72 12.37 0.12 8.56
N ALA A 73 13.12 1.07 8.01
CA ALA A 73 12.57 2.35 7.57
C ALA A 73 11.54 2.18 6.43
N LEU A 74 11.81 1.29 5.47
CA LEU A 74 10.83 0.92 4.45
C LEU A 74 9.60 0.25 5.06
N THR A 75 9.80 -0.69 5.99
CA THR A 75 8.68 -1.38 6.66
C THR A 75 7.76 -0.38 7.37
N ILE A 76 8.31 0.43 8.25
CA ILE A 76 7.53 1.37 9.05
C ILE A 76 6.96 2.47 8.16
N GLY A 77 7.79 3.05 7.27
CA GLY A 77 7.37 4.15 6.41
C GLY A 77 6.25 3.75 5.47
N SER A 78 6.42 2.67 4.71
CA SER A 78 5.41 2.20 3.76
C SER A 78 4.19 1.60 4.46
N GLY A 79 4.37 0.90 5.59
CA GLY A 79 3.26 0.34 6.36
C GLY A 79 2.39 1.41 7.02
N VAL A 80 2.99 2.42 7.64
CA VAL A 80 2.24 3.55 8.24
C VAL A 80 1.57 4.38 7.16
N LEU A 81 2.27 4.73 6.08
CA LEU A 81 1.63 5.40 4.95
C LEU A 81 0.45 4.55 4.44
N SER A 82 0.61 3.23 4.36
CA SER A 82 -0.46 2.37 3.83
C SER A 82 -1.65 2.18 4.74
N ALA A 83 -1.48 2.38 6.05
CA ALA A 83 -2.59 2.45 6.97
C ALA A 83 -3.45 3.69 6.69
N PHE A 84 -2.87 4.81 6.27
CA PHE A 84 -3.64 6.03 6.00
C PHE A 84 -4.06 6.17 4.53
N PHE A 85 -3.25 5.63 3.61
CA PHE A 85 -3.35 5.84 2.17
C PHE A 85 -3.37 4.48 1.45
N LEU A 86 -4.23 4.33 0.44
CA LEU A 86 -4.48 3.03 -0.22
C LEU A 86 -3.19 2.26 -0.57
N ASN A 87 -3.11 1.00 -0.14
CA ASN A 87 -1.97 0.10 -0.36
C ASN A 87 -1.55 -0.02 -1.84
N ASP A 88 -2.50 -0.11 -2.76
CA ASP A 88 -2.23 -0.27 -4.20
C ASP A 88 -1.52 0.96 -4.79
N THR A 89 -1.93 2.17 -4.37
CA THR A 89 -1.32 3.41 -4.85
C THR A 89 0.12 3.52 -4.36
N LEU A 90 0.36 3.18 -3.10
CA LEU A 90 1.70 3.19 -2.53
C LEU A 90 2.60 2.14 -3.17
N ALA A 91 2.11 0.92 -3.41
CA ALA A 91 2.92 -0.11 -4.06
C ALA A 91 3.43 0.38 -5.43
N ILE A 92 2.58 1.00 -6.24
CA ILE A 92 2.96 1.53 -7.56
C ILE A 92 3.96 2.69 -7.45
N VAL A 93 3.71 3.64 -6.55
CA VAL A 93 4.52 4.85 -6.42
C VAL A 93 5.88 4.56 -5.75
N LEU A 94 5.92 3.65 -4.79
CA LEU A 94 7.13 3.35 -4.02
C LEU A 94 8.04 2.34 -4.72
N THR A 95 7.53 1.46 -5.58
CA THR A 95 8.35 0.52 -6.36
C THR A 95 9.51 1.19 -7.10
N PRO A 96 9.30 2.22 -7.96
CA PRO A 96 10.41 2.87 -8.67
C PRO A 96 11.37 3.60 -7.72
N LEU A 97 10.88 4.10 -6.59
CA LEU A 97 11.71 4.73 -5.56
C LEU A 97 12.63 3.70 -4.89
N THR A 98 12.09 2.55 -4.48
CA THR A 98 12.87 1.46 -3.87
C THR A 98 13.89 0.89 -4.85
N LEU A 99 13.54 0.73 -6.13
CA LEU A 99 14.48 0.33 -7.18
C LEU A 99 15.63 1.33 -7.34
N SER A 100 15.31 2.62 -7.48
CA SER A 100 16.33 3.66 -7.64
C SER A 100 17.27 3.73 -6.44
N LEU A 101 16.72 3.58 -5.24
CA LEU A 101 17.50 3.62 -4.00
C LEU A 101 18.45 2.42 -3.87
N THR A 102 17.97 1.22 -4.17
CA THR A 102 18.77 0.01 -4.10
C THR A 102 19.87 0.00 -5.17
N GLN A 103 19.62 0.56 -6.35
CA GLN A 103 20.63 0.79 -7.38
C GLN A 103 21.73 1.76 -6.90
N VAL A 104 21.36 2.92 -6.35
CA VAL A 104 22.33 3.91 -5.83
C VAL A 104 23.18 3.33 -4.70
N LEU A 105 22.58 2.52 -3.84
CA LEU A 105 23.28 1.88 -2.72
C LEU A 105 24.01 0.59 -3.10
N SER A 106 23.97 0.18 -4.38
CA SER A 106 24.51 -1.10 -4.86
C SER A 106 24.02 -2.31 -4.05
N LEU A 107 22.75 -2.28 -3.65
CA LEU A 107 22.08 -3.35 -2.90
C LEU A 107 21.21 -4.20 -3.81
N ASN A 108 21.04 -5.47 -3.46
CA ASN A 108 20.07 -6.35 -4.10
C ASN A 108 18.63 -5.81 -3.88
N PRO A 109 17.87 -5.46 -4.95
CA PRO A 109 16.56 -4.84 -4.81
C PRO A 109 15.49 -5.78 -4.26
N ILE A 110 15.66 -7.10 -4.41
CA ILE A 110 14.65 -8.12 -4.11
C ILE A 110 14.14 -8.03 -2.65
N PRO A 111 14.98 -8.09 -1.61
CA PRO A 111 14.49 -8.02 -0.22
C PRO A 111 13.76 -6.72 0.10
N TYR A 112 14.17 -5.60 -0.48
CA TYR A 112 13.56 -4.29 -0.22
C TYR A 112 12.22 -4.11 -0.93
N LEU A 113 12.08 -4.66 -2.13
CA LEU A 113 10.80 -4.71 -2.83
C LEU A 113 9.80 -5.63 -2.12
N LEU A 114 10.26 -6.79 -1.64
CA LEU A 114 9.43 -7.68 -0.82
C LEU A 114 9.03 -7.00 0.49
N THR A 115 9.97 -6.32 1.15
CA THR A 115 9.70 -5.52 2.35
C THR A 115 8.59 -4.52 2.08
N MET A 116 8.73 -3.71 1.04
CA MET A 116 7.76 -2.66 0.70
C MET A 116 6.40 -3.27 0.35
N ALA A 117 6.36 -4.31 -0.50
CA ALA A 117 5.11 -4.95 -0.92
C ALA A 117 4.38 -5.64 0.24
N ALA A 118 5.10 -6.28 1.16
CA ALA A 118 4.51 -6.90 2.32
C ALA A 118 4.09 -5.84 3.37
N ALA A 119 4.92 -4.81 3.58
CA ALA A 119 4.63 -3.75 4.54
C ALA A 119 3.42 -2.91 4.17
N THR A 120 3.23 -2.55 2.89
CA THR A 120 2.03 -1.82 2.45
C THR A 120 0.77 -2.65 2.69
N ASN A 121 0.79 -3.93 2.31
CA ASN A 121 -0.35 -4.81 2.53
C ASN A 121 -0.67 -5.01 4.01
N ILE A 122 0.32 -5.37 4.82
CA ILE A 122 0.15 -5.59 6.27
C ILE A 122 -0.26 -4.30 6.98
N GLY A 123 0.33 -3.17 6.63
CA GLY A 123 0.00 -1.87 7.21
C GLY A 123 -1.43 -1.43 6.93
N SER A 124 -1.93 -1.67 5.72
CA SER A 124 -3.31 -1.35 5.36
C SER A 124 -4.36 -2.09 6.18
N VAL A 125 -4.04 -3.27 6.73
CA VAL A 125 -4.95 -4.06 7.56
C VAL A 125 -5.33 -3.32 8.84
N ALA A 126 -4.46 -2.45 9.37
CA ALA A 126 -4.69 -1.78 10.65
C ALA A 126 -5.91 -0.84 10.65
N THR A 127 -6.31 -0.31 9.50
CA THR A 127 -7.26 0.80 9.42
C THR A 127 -8.39 0.52 8.44
N LEU A 128 -9.53 1.16 8.70
CA LEU A 128 -10.70 1.06 7.83
C LEU A 128 -10.42 1.69 6.46
N SER A 129 -9.61 2.75 6.42
CA SER A 129 -9.25 3.50 5.19
C SER A 129 -8.08 2.92 4.41
N GLY A 130 -7.35 1.95 4.96
CA GLY A 130 -6.08 1.47 4.39
C GLY A 130 -6.25 0.75 3.05
N ASN A 131 -7.37 0.08 2.84
CA ASN A 131 -7.70 -0.56 1.56
C ASN A 131 -9.23 -0.59 1.31
N PRO A 132 -9.68 -0.78 0.05
CA PRO A 132 -11.11 -0.80 -0.27
C PRO A 132 -11.89 -1.95 0.39
N GLN A 133 -11.20 -3.04 0.75
CA GLN A 133 -11.82 -4.20 1.38
C GLN A 133 -12.23 -3.90 2.82
N ASN A 134 -11.37 -3.21 3.57
CA ASN A 134 -11.64 -2.77 4.95
C ASN A 134 -12.77 -1.74 4.98
N ILE A 135 -12.82 -0.86 3.98
CA ILE A 135 -13.91 0.10 3.80
C ILE A 135 -15.25 -0.62 3.63
N LEU A 136 -15.29 -1.64 2.77
CA LEU A 136 -16.47 -2.47 2.55
C LEU A 136 -16.90 -3.13 3.87
N ILE A 137 -15.97 -3.76 4.59
CA ILE A 137 -16.25 -4.38 5.89
C ILE A 137 -16.83 -3.34 6.86
N GLY A 138 -16.24 -2.15 6.93
CA GLY A 138 -16.73 -1.05 7.76
C GLY A 138 -18.17 -0.65 7.46
N SER A 139 -18.52 -0.49 6.18
CA SER A 139 -19.87 -0.11 5.78
C SER A 139 -20.92 -1.17 6.13
N PHE A 140 -20.61 -2.46 5.89
CA PHE A 140 -21.56 -3.54 6.13
C PHE A 140 -21.63 -4.00 7.59
N SER A 141 -20.55 -3.87 8.36
CA SER A 141 -20.50 -4.33 9.76
C SER A 141 -20.95 -3.27 10.77
N GLY A 142 -20.91 -1.98 10.40
CA GLY A 142 -21.21 -0.88 11.32
C GLY A 142 -20.17 -0.70 12.44
N ILE A 143 -18.99 -1.33 12.34
CA ILE A 143 -17.93 -1.23 13.35
C ILE A 143 -17.34 0.19 13.33
N GLY A 144 -17.18 0.79 14.52
CA GLY A 144 -16.53 2.09 14.66
C GLY A 144 -15.05 2.06 14.25
N TYR A 145 -14.56 3.13 13.63
CA TYR A 145 -13.18 3.23 13.14
C TYR A 145 -12.13 2.88 14.20
N LEU A 146 -12.31 3.37 15.43
CA LEU A 146 -11.38 3.13 16.54
C LEU A 146 -11.41 1.69 17.05
N ASP A 147 -12.56 1.02 16.99
CA ASP A 147 -12.69 -0.37 17.44
C ASP A 147 -12.07 -1.32 16.42
N PHE A 148 -12.26 -1.04 15.12
CA PHE A 148 -11.56 -1.72 14.04
C PHE A 148 -10.04 -1.57 14.18
N LEU A 149 -9.57 -0.33 14.42
CA LEU A 149 -8.15 -0.04 14.63
C LEU A 149 -7.59 -0.79 15.84
N LYS A 150 -8.27 -0.76 17.00
CA LYS A 150 -7.80 -1.45 18.21
C LYS A 150 -7.69 -2.97 18.00
N ALA A 151 -8.61 -3.56 17.24
CA ALA A 151 -8.60 -4.99 16.97
C ALA A 151 -7.48 -5.40 16.00
N LEU A 152 -7.24 -4.62 14.94
CA LEU A 152 -6.32 -4.99 13.86
C LEU A 152 -4.92 -4.41 13.98
N LEU A 153 -4.72 -3.32 14.75
CA LEU A 153 -3.41 -2.73 14.98
C LEU A 153 -2.40 -3.74 15.57
N PRO A 154 -2.74 -4.56 16.59
CA PRO A 154 -1.83 -5.57 17.11
C PRO A 154 -1.43 -6.61 16.05
N ILE A 155 -2.38 -6.99 15.18
CA ILE A 155 -2.17 -7.95 14.10
C ILE A 155 -1.25 -7.35 13.03
N ALA A 156 -1.46 -6.09 12.65
CA ALA A 156 -0.61 -5.39 11.70
C ALA A 156 0.83 -5.23 12.24
N VAL A 157 0.99 -4.85 13.50
CA VAL A 157 2.31 -4.73 14.15
C VAL A 157 3.01 -6.10 14.22
N ALA A 158 2.28 -7.15 14.61
CA ALA A 158 2.83 -8.50 14.62
C ALA A 158 3.25 -8.96 13.22
N GLY A 159 2.42 -8.70 12.19
CA GLY A 159 2.75 -9.00 10.80
C GLY A 159 3.99 -8.25 10.32
N MET A 160 4.12 -6.96 10.66
CA MET A 160 5.31 -6.17 10.32
C MET A 160 6.57 -6.70 11.02
N ALA A 161 6.47 -7.16 12.26
CA ALA A 161 7.58 -7.80 12.95
C ALA A 161 7.96 -9.13 12.30
N ILE A 162 6.97 -9.98 11.98
CA ILE A 162 7.18 -11.28 11.35
C ILE A 162 7.86 -11.13 9.98
N GLN A 163 7.43 -10.20 9.14
CA GLN A 163 8.07 -10.00 7.84
C GLN A 163 9.52 -9.52 7.99
N ILE A 164 9.83 -8.67 8.98
CA ILE A 164 11.19 -8.20 9.23
C ILE A 164 12.07 -9.40 9.59
N ILE A 165 11.60 -10.23 10.52
CA ILE A 165 12.31 -11.45 10.96
C ILE A 165 12.51 -12.41 9.78
N LEU A 166 11.47 -12.62 8.97
CA LEU A 166 11.50 -13.55 7.85
C LEU A 166 12.46 -13.09 6.75
N LEU A 167 12.43 -11.81 6.39
CA LEU A 167 13.36 -11.25 5.41
C LEU A 167 14.79 -11.18 5.94
N TRP A 168 14.97 -10.89 7.23
CA TRP A 168 16.27 -10.96 7.90
C TRP A 168 16.85 -12.39 7.89
N LEU A 169 15.99 -13.41 8.04
CA LEU A 169 16.41 -14.82 7.99
C LEU A 169 16.74 -15.26 6.56
N LEU A 170 15.87 -14.96 5.59
CA LEU A 170 15.99 -15.43 4.20
C LEU A 170 17.08 -14.71 3.40
N TYR A 171 17.40 -13.45 3.72
CA TYR A 171 18.38 -12.66 2.97
C TYR A 171 19.57 -12.26 3.85
N PRO A 172 20.66 -13.08 3.88
CA PRO A 172 21.86 -12.78 4.66
C PRO A 172 22.51 -11.44 4.32
N GLU A 173 22.37 -10.98 3.06
CA GLU A 173 22.87 -9.69 2.56
C GLU A 173 22.31 -8.50 3.35
N VAL A 174 21.07 -8.60 3.82
CA VAL A 174 20.39 -7.55 4.60
C VAL A 174 20.90 -7.49 6.04
N ARG A 175 21.57 -8.56 6.52
CA ARG A 175 22.18 -8.61 7.86
C ARG A 175 23.46 -7.79 7.95
N SER A 176 24.02 -7.39 6.81
CA SER A 176 25.24 -6.58 6.80
C SER A 176 24.98 -5.24 7.49
N MET A 177 25.73 -4.99 8.58
CA MET A 177 25.74 -3.73 9.34
C MET A 177 26.75 -2.72 8.75
N GLN A 178 27.38 -3.04 7.63
CA GLN A 178 28.26 -2.09 6.96
C GLN A 178 27.46 -0.83 6.63
N LYS A 179 27.98 0.32 7.05
CA LYS A 179 27.34 1.60 6.75
C LYS A 179 27.29 1.76 5.24
N CYS A 180 26.08 1.83 4.70
CA CYS A 180 25.89 2.39 3.38
C CYS A 180 26.46 3.81 3.39
N GLU A 181 27.23 4.16 2.36
CA GLU A 181 27.78 5.50 2.18
C GLU A 181 26.64 6.52 2.34
N LYS A 182 26.88 7.60 3.10
CA LYS A 182 25.82 8.52 3.52
C LYS A 182 25.01 8.97 2.29
N LEU A 183 23.70 8.71 2.33
CA LEU A 183 22.71 9.22 1.39
C LEU A 183 22.77 10.75 1.38
N ASN A 184 23.57 11.31 0.49
CA ASN A 184 23.54 12.73 0.19
C ASN A 184 22.36 12.94 -0.76
N ILE A 185 21.14 12.97 -0.22
CA ILE A 185 19.89 13.33 -0.94
C ILE A 185 19.89 14.85 -1.20
N GLY A 186 21.02 15.38 -1.66
CA GLY A 186 21.19 16.75 -2.09
C GLY A 186 20.79 16.87 -3.55
N ASN A 187 19.61 17.43 -3.80
CA ASN A 187 19.19 18.02 -5.09
C ASN A 187 19.16 17.14 -6.34
N GLN A 188 19.43 15.83 -6.27
CA GLN A 188 19.20 14.98 -7.44
C GLN A 188 17.70 14.86 -7.69
N ARG A 189 17.28 15.16 -8.91
CA ARG A 189 15.90 15.14 -9.40
C ARG A 189 15.31 13.73 -9.36
N ILE A 190 15.01 13.22 -8.16
CA ILE A 190 14.39 11.91 -7.90
C ILE A 190 12.90 11.91 -8.31
N TYR A 191 12.37 13.05 -8.77
CA TYR A 191 10.96 13.25 -9.13
C TYR A 191 10.62 13.11 -10.63
N LYS A 192 11.56 12.73 -11.50
CA LYS A 192 11.17 12.39 -12.88
C LYS A 192 10.82 10.91 -12.94
N LEU A 193 9.52 10.62 -12.85
CA LEU A 193 8.95 9.42 -13.46
C LEU A 193 9.36 9.45 -14.93
N ASP A 194 10.27 8.58 -15.34
CA ASP A 194 10.73 8.53 -16.72
C ASP A 194 9.65 7.84 -17.56
N TYR A 195 8.74 8.64 -18.11
CA TYR A 195 7.66 8.18 -18.99
C TYR A 195 8.18 7.53 -20.30
N SER A 196 9.49 7.51 -20.53
CA SER A 196 10.11 6.79 -21.66
C SER A 196 10.04 5.27 -21.53
N LEU A 197 9.78 4.71 -20.34
CA LEU A 197 9.62 3.27 -20.09
C LEU A 197 8.23 2.71 -20.48
N PHE A 198 7.30 3.56 -20.92
CA PHE A 198 5.96 3.18 -21.38
C PHE A 198 5.74 3.42 -22.89
N LYS A 199 6.83 3.49 -23.67
CA LYS A 199 6.78 3.50 -25.15
C LYS A 199 7.24 2.18 -25.73
#